data_AF-A0A1Q7SGZ2-F1
#
_entry.id   AF-A0A1Q7SGZ2-F1
#
_cell.length_a   1.000
_cell.length_b   1.000
_cell.length_c   1.000
_cell.angle_alpha   90.00
_cell.angle_beta   90.00
_cell.angle_gamma   90.00
#
_symmetry.space_group_name_H-M   'P 1'
#
loop_
_entity.id
_entity.type
_entity.pdbx_description
1 polymer ?
#
loop_
_entity_poly.entity_id
_entity_poly.type
_entity_poly.pdbx_seq_one_letter_code
_entity_poly.pdbx_strand_id
1 'polypeptide(L)'
;MTAMILPRRRTVARGFGLIEVVLVLVVVAFAGFLLVRYLGSTARTVEKIQEERPIANARLLADQTTLAAVRDTVRTYQAQNGQWPSDKAAVLALFQSPPRFQCAGNDFEYDPTSGTVRLLITDSARC
;
A
#
# COMPACT_ATOMS: atom_id res chain seq x y z
N MET A 1 -63.21 36.79 40.81
CA MET A 1 -61.90 37.30 40.34
C MET A 1 -60.83 36.79 41.31
N THR A 2 -59.59 36.56 40.83
CA THR A 2 -58.37 36.08 41.54
C THR A 2 -58.38 34.60 41.98
N ALA A 3 -57.32 33.79 41.84
CA ALA A 3 -55.97 33.97 41.30
C ALA A 3 -55.43 32.61 40.82
N MET A 4 -54.67 32.65 39.72
CA MET A 4 -53.89 31.54 39.16
C MET A 4 -52.73 31.21 40.11
N ILE A 5 -52.61 29.97 40.60
CA ILE A 5 -51.42 29.50 41.33
C ILE A 5 -51.00 28.15 40.75
N LEU A 6 -50.04 28.20 39.83
CA LEU A 6 -49.26 27.04 39.38
C LEU A 6 -48.24 26.69 40.48
N PRO A 7 -48.16 25.45 40.98
CA PRO A 7 -47.04 25.03 41.80
C PRO A 7 -45.85 24.66 40.90
N ARG A 8 -45.05 25.69 40.61
CA ARG A 8 -43.60 25.77 40.83
C ARG A 8 -42.72 24.61 40.34
N ARG A 9 -41.96 24.86 39.26
CA ARG A 9 -40.65 24.23 39.02
C ARG A 9 -39.81 24.30 40.30
N ARG A 10 -39.36 23.14 40.81
CA ARG A 10 -38.15 23.03 41.63
C ARG A 10 -37.29 21.90 41.09
N THR A 11 -36.19 22.34 40.46
CA THR A 11 -34.94 21.63 40.26
C THR A 11 -34.62 20.65 41.39
N VAL A 12 -34.35 19.40 41.03
CA VAL A 12 -33.54 18.50 41.85
C VAL A 12 -32.29 18.19 41.05
N ALA A 13 -31.37 19.15 41.05
CA ALA A 13 -29.97 18.82 40.95
C ALA A 13 -29.62 18.08 42.26
N ARG A 14 -29.76 16.76 42.28
CA ARG A 14 -29.17 15.90 43.31
C ARG A 14 -27.81 15.51 42.78
N GLY A 15 -26.78 15.87 43.56
CA GLY A 15 -25.40 15.96 43.13
C GLY A 15 -24.83 14.67 42.57
N PHE A 16 -23.92 14.86 41.60
CA PHE A 16 -22.94 13.88 41.17
C PHE A 16 -22.29 13.21 42.40
N GLY A 17 -22.71 12.00 42.73
CA GLY A 17 -22.14 11.25 43.84
C GLY A 17 -20.84 10.57 43.43
N LEU A 18 -19.90 10.38 44.37
CA LEU A 18 -18.66 9.62 44.12
C LEU A 18 -18.95 8.24 43.50
N ILE A 19 -20.05 7.60 43.91
CA ILE A 19 -20.50 6.31 43.38
C ILE A 19 -20.85 6.39 41.89
N GLU A 20 -21.51 7.47 41.45
CA GLU A 20 -21.89 7.67 40.05
C GLU A 20 -20.65 7.90 39.18
N VAL A 21 -19.68 8.69 39.67
CA VAL A 21 -18.39 8.90 39.00
C VAL A 21 -17.63 7.58 38.85
N VAL A 22 -17.55 6.78 39.90
CA VAL A 22 -16.89 5.46 39.86
C VAL A 22 -17.57 4.55 38.85
N LEU A 23 -18.90 4.54 38.80
CA LEU A 23 -19.65 3.71 37.86
C LEU A 23 -19.41 4.14 36.40
N VAL A 24 -19.42 5.45 36.13
CA VAL A 24 -19.08 6.00 34.80
C VAL A 24 -17.65 5.61 34.40
N LEU A 25 -16.68 5.73 35.32
CA LEU A 25 -15.29 5.36 35.06
C LEU A 25 -15.16 3.87 34.73
N VAL A 26 -15.87 2.98 35.42
CA VAL A 26 -15.88 1.54 35.13
C VAL A 26 -16.42 1.28 33.73
N VAL A 27 -17.53 1.91 33.35
CA VAL A 27 -18.13 1.74 32.02
C VAL A 27 -17.19 2.25 30.92
N VAL A 28 -16.60 3.44 31.11
CA VAL A 28 -15.64 4.02 30.16
C VAL A 28 -14.40 3.14 30.03
N ALA A 29 -13.86 2.61 31.13
CA ALA A 29 -12.72 1.71 31.12
C ALA A 29 -13.05 0.40 30.39
N PHE A 30 -14.24 -0.17 30.63
CA PHE A 30 -14.68 -1.39 29.95
C PHE A 30 -14.89 -1.17 28.45
N ALA A 31 -15.55 -0.07 28.08
CA ALA A 31 -15.74 0.32 26.69
C ALA A 31 -14.39 0.55 25.99
N GLY A 32 -13.48 1.29 26.61
CA GLY A 32 -12.12 1.52 26.09
C GLY A 32 -11.32 0.23 25.94
N PHE A 33 -11.38 -0.66 26.93
CA PHE A 33 -10.72 -1.96 26.89
C PHE A 33 -11.23 -2.84 25.73
N LEU A 34 -12.55 -2.93 25.56
CA LEU A 34 -13.15 -3.69 24.47
C LEU A 34 -12.80 -3.11 23.10
N LEU A 35 -12.79 -1.77 22.98
CA LEU A 35 -12.45 -1.06 21.74
C LEU A 35 -10.98 -1.29 21.35
N VAL A 36 -10.04 -1.22 22.31
CA VAL A 36 -8.61 -1.53 22.08
C VAL A 36 -8.41 -3.00 21.71
N ARG A 37 -9.15 -3.95 22.31
CA ARG A 37 -9.04 -5.38 21.97
C ARG A 37 -9.59 -5.67 20.58
N TYR A 38 -10.70 -5.04 20.20
CA TYR A 38 -11.29 -5.17 18.88
C TYR A 38 -10.36 -4.60 17.79
N LEU A 39 -9.92 -3.35 17.94
CA LEU A 39 -9.05 -2.69 16.97
C LEU A 39 -7.61 -3.24 16.96
N GLY A 40 -7.11 -3.67 18.12
CA GLY A 40 -5.78 -4.29 18.23
C GLY A 40 -5.66 -5.61 17.47
N SER A 41 -6.76 -6.35 17.29
CA SER A 41 -6.77 -7.56 16.46
C SER A 41 -6.60 -7.23 14.96
N THR A 42 -7.09 -6.08 14.53
CA THR A 42 -6.95 -5.58 13.15
C THR A 42 -5.58 -4.95 12.93
N ALA A 43 -5.06 -4.20 13.89
CA ALA A 43 -3.76 -3.54 13.80
C ALA A 43 -2.61 -4.54 13.57
N ARG A 44 -2.59 -5.65 14.33
CA ARG A 44 -1.55 -6.68 14.15
C ARG A 44 -1.57 -7.39 12.80
N THR A 45 -2.71 -7.38 12.12
CA THR A 45 -2.86 -7.99 10.79
C THR A 45 -2.38 -7.03 9.70
N VAL A 46 -2.60 -5.72 9.87
CA VAL A 46 -2.11 -4.71 8.91
C VAL A 46 -0.58 -4.54 9.00
N GLU A 47 -0.03 -4.56 10.21
CA GLU A 47 1.42 -4.39 10.43
C GLU A 47 2.22 -5.53 9.79
N LYS A 48 1.82 -6.79 10.01
CA LYS A 48 2.46 -7.96 9.36
C LYS A 48 2.27 -8.03 7.85
N ILE A 49 1.17 -7.48 7.31
CA ILE A 49 0.95 -7.44 5.86
C ILE A 49 1.74 -6.28 5.24
N GLN A 50 1.96 -5.17 5.94
CA GLN A 50 2.77 -4.06 5.44
C GLN A 50 4.28 -4.34 5.43
N GLU A 51 4.77 -5.12 6.39
CA GLU A 51 6.22 -5.18 6.66
C GLU A 51 7.00 -6.10 5.71
N GLU A 52 6.43 -7.21 5.23
CA GLU A 52 7.23 -8.23 4.52
C GLU A 52 6.96 -8.41 3.01
N ARG A 53 5.82 -7.95 2.46
CA ARG A 53 5.43 -8.32 1.07
C ARG A 53 4.99 -7.22 0.09
N PRO A 54 4.46 -6.04 0.48
CA PRO A 54 4.01 -5.07 -0.52
C PRO A 54 5.19 -4.40 -1.22
N ILE A 55 6.33 -4.26 -0.54
CA ILE A 55 7.52 -3.62 -1.12
C ILE A 55 8.13 -4.51 -2.21
N ALA A 56 8.28 -5.82 -1.98
CA ALA A 56 8.83 -6.73 -2.98
C ALA A 56 7.94 -6.85 -4.23
N ASN A 57 6.61 -6.89 -4.04
CA ASN A 57 5.66 -6.87 -5.16
C ASN A 57 5.68 -5.52 -5.91
N ALA A 58 5.81 -4.40 -5.19
CA ALA A 58 5.93 -3.08 -5.82
C ALA A 58 7.22 -2.95 -6.65
N ARG A 59 8.34 -3.49 -6.15
CA ARG A 59 9.61 -3.54 -6.89
C ARG A 59 9.50 -4.38 -8.15
N LEU A 60 8.91 -5.58 -8.07
CA LEU A 60 8.69 -6.42 -9.23
C LEU A 60 7.77 -5.74 -10.26
N LEU A 61 6.73 -5.04 -9.81
CA LEU A 61 5.85 -4.31 -10.71
C LEU A 61 6.60 -3.16 -11.41
N ALA A 62 7.47 -2.44 -10.69
CA ALA A 62 8.34 -1.42 -11.28
C ALA A 62 9.34 -1.99 -12.30
N ASP A 63 9.79 -3.23 -12.10
CA ASP A 63 10.65 -3.91 -13.06
C ASP A 63 9.89 -4.32 -14.31
N GLN A 64 8.62 -4.74 -14.16
CA GLN A 64 7.76 -5.05 -15.30
C GLN A 64 7.45 -3.81 -16.14
N THR A 65 7.23 -2.65 -15.52
CA THR A 65 7.03 -1.39 -16.26
C THR A 65 8.30 -0.95 -16.98
N THR A 66 9.46 -1.10 -16.34
CA THR A 66 10.77 -0.84 -16.96
C THR A 66 10.99 -1.77 -18.16
N LEU A 67 10.68 -3.06 -18.03
CA LEU A 67 10.75 -4.04 -19.12
C LEU A 67 9.81 -3.68 -20.28
N ALA A 68 8.61 -3.19 -19.98
CA ALA A 68 7.67 -2.74 -21.01
C ALA A 68 8.26 -1.58 -21.82
N ALA A 69 8.88 -0.60 -21.17
CA ALA A 69 9.57 0.49 -21.86
C ALA A 69 10.73 -0.02 -22.75
N VAL A 70 11.46 -1.04 -22.30
CA VAL A 70 12.51 -1.68 -23.13
C VAL A 70 11.90 -2.34 -24.36
N ARG A 71 10.82 -3.11 -24.19
CA ARG A 71 10.10 -3.75 -25.30
C ARG A 71 9.58 -2.75 -26.32
N ASP A 72 9.01 -1.65 -25.85
CA ASP A 72 8.48 -0.60 -26.71
C ASP A 72 9.61 0.04 -27.52
N THR A 73 10.75 0.32 -26.89
CA THR A 73 11.92 0.88 -27.59
C THR A 73 12.46 -0.08 -28.66
N VAL A 74 12.58 -1.38 -28.35
CA VAL A 74 13.00 -2.40 -29.32
C VAL A 74 12.02 -2.50 -30.48
N ARG A 75 10.71 -2.44 -30.21
CA ARG A 75 9.67 -2.45 -31.25
C ARG A 75 9.70 -1.19 -32.10
N THR A 76 9.91 -0.03 -31.50
CA THR A 76 10.10 1.23 -32.22
C THR A 76 11.33 1.17 -33.12
N TYR A 77 12.44 0.65 -32.62
CA TYR A 77 13.65 0.44 -33.44
C TYR A 77 13.37 -0.45 -34.64
N GLN A 78 12.65 -1.56 -34.44
CA GLN A 78 12.29 -2.46 -35.53
C GLN A 78 11.38 -1.79 -36.56
N ALA A 79 10.42 -0.98 -36.12
CA ALA A 79 9.54 -0.24 -37.01
C ALA A 79 10.29 0.80 -37.85
N GLN A 80 11.37 1.38 -37.30
CA GLN A 80 12.18 2.40 -37.99
C GLN A 80 13.22 1.79 -38.94
N ASN A 81 13.87 0.70 -38.54
CA ASN A 81 15.02 0.13 -39.26
C ASN A 81 14.67 -1.12 -40.07
N GLY A 82 13.47 -1.67 -39.89
CA GLY A 82 13.04 -2.93 -40.52
C GLY A 82 13.73 -4.19 -39.97
N GLN A 83 14.61 -4.04 -38.99
CA GLN A 83 15.36 -5.14 -38.36
C GLN A 83 15.37 -5.00 -36.85
N TRP A 84 15.49 -6.14 -36.15
CA TRP A 84 15.71 -6.16 -34.71
C TRP A 84 17.14 -5.69 -34.36
N PRO A 85 17.35 -5.13 -33.16
CA PRO A 85 18.70 -4.94 -32.63
C PRO A 85 19.53 -6.24 -32.67
N SER A 86 20.83 -6.13 -32.98
CA SER A 86 21.69 -7.30 -33.20
C SER A 86 21.97 -8.10 -31.94
N ASP A 87 22.01 -7.43 -30.78
CA ASP A 87 22.29 -8.02 -29.48
C ASP A 87 21.77 -7.13 -28.34
N LYS A 88 21.94 -7.59 -27.10
CA LYS A 88 21.54 -6.85 -25.90
C LYS A 88 22.28 -5.51 -25.76
N ALA A 89 23.54 -5.42 -26.21
CA ALA A 89 24.32 -4.19 -26.12
C ALA A 89 23.78 -3.12 -27.07
N ALA A 90 23.33 -3.53 -28.27
CA ALA A 90 22.63 -2.66 -29.21
C ALA A 90 21.32 -2.14 -28.61
N VAL A 91 20.55 -2.97 -27.90
CA VAL A 91 19.35 -2.52 -27.16
C VAL A 91 19.72 -1.49 -26.09
N LEU A 92 20.76 -1.75 -25.29
CA LEU A 92 21.20 -0.83 -24.23
C LEU A 92 21.70 0.52 -24.80
N ALA A 93 22.31 0.50 -25.99
CA ALA A 93 22.75 1.71 -26.69
C ALA A 93 21.59 2.60 -27.17
N LEU A 94 20.35 2.09 -27.24
CA LEU A 94 19.16 2.89 -27.55
C LEU A 94 18.76 3.83 -26.41
N PHE A 95 19.25 3.60 -25.20
CA PHE A 95 18.92 4.38 -24.02
C PHE A 95 20.04 5.36 -23.68
N GLN A 96 19.67 6.58 -23.28
CA GLN A 96 20.63 7.57 -22.75
C GLN A 96 21.31 7.09 -21.46
N SER A 97 20.62 6.24 -20.70
CA SER A 97 21.13 5.59 -19.51
C SER A 97 20.62 4.16 -19.42
N PRO A 98 21.40 3.19 -18.93
CA PRO A 98 20.92 1.82 -18.76
C PRO A 98 19.65 1.76 -17.90
N PRO A 99 18.63 0.98 -18.31
CA PRO A 99 17.43 0.78 -17.51
C PRO A 99 17.80 0.19 -16.14
N ARG A 100 17.22 0.73 -15.07
CA ARG A 100 17.50 0.31 -13.70
C ARG A 100 16.32 -0.46 -13.14
N PHE A 101 16.59 -1.70 -12.76
CA PHE A 101 15.62 -2.54 -12.06
C PHE A 101 15.75 -2.35 -10.54
N GLN A 102 14.61 -2.44 -9.86
CA GLN A 102 14.43 -2.28 -8.43
C GLN A 102 14.68 -3.60 -7.67
N CYS A 103 14.45 -4.75 -8.31
CA CYS A 103 14.84 -6.03 -7.73
C CYS A 103 16.37 -6.18 -7.78
N ALA A 104 16.98 -6.57 -6.64
CA ALA A 104 18.43 -6.69 -6.54
C ALA A 104 18.95 -7.77 -7.49
N GLY A 105 19.92 -7.42 -8.34
CA GLY A 105 20.49 -8.34 -9.33
C GLY A 105 19.57 -8.65 -10.52
N ASN A 106 18.43 -7.97 -10.65
CA ASN A 106 17.55 -8.14 -11.79
C ASN A 106 18.09 -7.40 -13.03
N ASP A 107 17.84 -8.01 -14.17
CA ASP A 107 18.25 -7.54 -15.48
C ASP A 107 17.28 -8.15 -16.52
N PHE A 108 17.50 -7.89 -17.81
CA PHE A 108 16.73 -8.48 -18.89
C PHE A 108 17.57 -9.36 -19.83
N GLU A 109 16.93 -10.40 -20.35
CA GLU A 109 17.39 -11.19 -21.49
C GLU A 109 16.79 -10.62 -22.77
N TYR A 110 17.56 -10.72 -23.86
CA TYR A 110 17.15 -10.29 -25.18
C TYR A 110 17.46 -11.36 -26.22
N ASP A 111 16.47 -11.73 -27.02
CA ASP A 111 16.64 -12.60 -28.19
C ASP A 111 16.60 -11.76 -29.49
N PRO A 112 17.72 -11.67 -30.23
CA PRO A 112 17.81 -10.88 -31.45
C PRO A 112 17.01 -11.47 -32.63
N THR A 113 16.66 -12.76 -32.60
CA THR A 113 15.91 -13.40 -33.70
C THR A 113 14.43 -13.06 -33.64
N SER A 114 13.84 -13.07 -32.45
CA SER A 114 12.42 -12.79 -32.22
C SER A 114 12.14 -11.37 -31.74
N GLY A 115 13.16 -10.63 -31.31
CA GLY A 115 13.02 -9.33 -30.65
C GLY A 115 12.44 -9.43 -29.23
N THR A 116 12.39 -10.64 -28.64
CA THR A 116 11.78 -10.83 -27.32
C THR A 116 12.68 -10.32 -26.21
N VAL A 117 12.07 -9.63 -25.24
CA VAL A 117 12.74 -9.10 -24.05
C VAL A 117 12.05 -9.70 -22.82
N ARG A 118 12.81 -10.27 -21.87
CA ARG A 118 12.28 -10.93 -20.66
C ARG A 118 13.09 -10.53 -19.43
N LEU A 119 12.47 -10.47 -18.25
CA LEU A 119 13.19 -10.27 -16.99
C LEU A 119 13.85 -11.58 -16.54
N LEU A 120 15.03 -11.47 -15.91
CA LEU A 120 15.68 -12.61 -15.25
C LEU A 120 14.92 -13.01 -13.97
N ILE A 121 14.50 -12.02 -13.16
CA ILE A 121 13.73 -12.24 -11.94
C ILE A 121 12.26 -11.87 -12.19
N THR A 122 11.40 -12.88 -12.12
CA THR A 122 9.95 -12.78 -12.35
C THR A 122 9.11 -13.09 -11.12
N ASP A 123 9.77 -13.41 -10.00
CA ASP A 123 9.12 -13.80 -8.75
C ASP A 123 9.42 -12.76 -7.67
N SER A 124 8.37 -12.26 -7.01
CA SER A 124 8.51 -11.26 -5.96
C SER A 124 9.13 -11.82 -4.70
N ALA A 125 9.18 -13.14 -4.51
CA ALA A 125 9.92 -13.75 -3.40
C ALA A 125 11.45 -13.72 -3.60
N ARG A 126 11.92 -13.49 -4.83
CA ARG A 126 13.34 -13.36 -5.18
C ARG A 126 13.75 -11.88 -5.37
N CYS A 127 12.86 -10.98 -4.98
CA CYS A 127 12.98 -9.53 -4.98
C CYS A 127 12.77 -9.04 -3.52
#